data_AF-A0A0G4FTE0-F1
#
_entry.id   AF-A0A0G4FTE0-F1
#
_cell.length_a   1.000
_cell.length_b   1.000
_cell.length_c   1.000
_cell.angle_alpha   90.00
_cell.angle_beta   90.00
_cell.angle_gamma   90.00
#
_symmetry.space_group_name_H-M   'P 1'
#
loop_
_entity.id
_entity.type
_entity.pdbx_description
1 polymer ?
#
loop_
_entity_poly.entity_id
_entity_poly.type
_entity_poly.pdbx_seq_one_letter_code
_entity_poly.pdbx_strand_id
1 'polypeptide(L)'
;MTSSTLFSVGGIYLSLVGGIGLLCRGALQRKMPYGAFAFLTIVVMIVNLQYGLVGDAPKQIAWFTAIYDFPLNLGLSAMSAEDLNGVQPCASVEGRVDTCSELDWFSYHPNWAVDFYKRFKHGPESLRVQLYVHIWFSTFALVLSFIQFHQPTRRAYPTLHRWSGYAVTMCTLIGLGQAQKLGLDSADIPSYGANFAVYGWCAMVIQTIAPLLIGVYYAIQKDIKTHQRWMARYYGAMWGSFLAFRVVMLVAAVGLRHTLSGQALIAIYTGTPLGILAAEVCMIRALVRASSSKAK
;
A
#
# COMPACT_ATOMS: atom_id res chain seq x y z
N MET A 1 9.33 26.47 9.78
CA MET A 1 7.84 26.45 9.73
C MET A 1 7.39 25.09 10.23
N THR A 2 6.65 25.00 11.33
CA THR A 2 6.09 23.73 11.83
C THR A 2 4.93 23.34 10.92
N SER A 3 5.20 22.51 9.93
CA SER A 3 4.15 21.92 9.11
C SER A 3 3.27 21.04 10.00
N SER A 4 1.98 21.38 10.09
CA SER A 4 1.01 20.63 10.86
C SER A 4 0.62 19.35 10.10
N THR A 5 1.53 18.37 10.04
CA THR A 5 1.19 17.03 9.60
C THR A 5 0.31 16.38 10.66
N LEU A 6 -0.79 15.71 10.28
CA LEU A 6 -1.58 14.92 11.23
C LEU A 6 -0.76 13.77 11.83
N PHE A 7 0.30 13.35 11.13
CA PHE A 7 1.13 12.23 11.52
C PHE A 7 2.56 12.41 11.02
N SER A 8 3.54 12.39 11.92
CA SER A 8 4.95 12.56 11.55
C SER A 8 5.54 11.31 10.91
N VAL A 9 6.63 11.48 10.17
CA VAL A 9 7.44 10.37 9.63
C VAL A 9 7.88 9.41 10.74
N GLY A 10 8.30 9.93 11.90
CA GLY A 10 8.62 9.12 13.07
C GLY A 10 7.43 8.29 13.59
N GLY A 11 6.22 8.86 13.57
CA GLY A 11 4.98 8.16 13.92
C GLY A 11 4.69 6.95 13.02
N ILE A 12 5.05 7.03 11.72
CA ILE A 12 4.93 5.91 10.78
C ILE A 12 5.83 4.75 11.21
N TYR A 13 7.11 5.01 11.50
CA TYR A 13 8.02 3.94 11.91
C TYR A 13 7.60 3.29 13.23
N LEU A 14 7.22 4.09 14.22
CA LEU A 14 6.69 3.56 15.49
C LEU A 14 5.45 2.70 15.26
N SER A 15 4.57 3.10 14.34
CA SER A 15 3.39 2.33 13.98
C SER A 15 3.73 1.04 13.23
N LEU A 16 4.71 1.06 12.33
CA LEU A 16 5.17 -0.15 11.65
C LEU A 16 5.73 -1.16 12.66
N VAL A 17 6.58 -0.70 13.58
CA VAL A 17 7.14 -1.54 14.66
C VAL A 17 6.02 -2.09 15.55
N GLY A 18 5.11 -1.24 16.02
CA GLY A 18 3.97 -1.64 16.84
C GLY A 18 3.05 -2.64 16.13
N GLY A 19 2.75 -2.39 14.86
CA GLY A 19 1.94 -3.27 14.01
C GLY A 19 2.58 -4.64 13.81
N ILE A 20 3.88 -4.68 13.50
CA ILE A 20 4.65 -5.94 13.40
C ILE A 20 4.62 -6.68 14.73
N GLY A 21 4.88 -6.01 15.85
CA GLY A 21 4.82 -6.63 17.18
C GLY A 21 3.45 -7.25 17.50
N LEU A 22 2.36 -6.57 17.17
CA LEU A 22 1.00 -7.08 17.34
C LEU A 22 0.70 -8.27 16.42
N LEU A 23 1.16 -8.23 15.16
CA LEU A 23 1.02 -9.35 14.22
C LEU A 23 1.80 -10.58 14.70
N CYS A 24 3.07 -10.41 15.09
CA CYS A 24 3.92 -11.47 15.64
C CYS A 24 3.30 -12.08 16.89
N ARG A 25 2.81 -11.25 17.83
CA ARG A 25 2.11 -11.73 19.03
C ARG A 25 0.89 -12.56 18.67
N GLY A 26 0.05 -12.12 17.74
CA GLY A 26 -1.13 -12.87 17.34
C GLY A 26 -0.79 -14.19 16.64
N ALA A 27 0.25 -14.19 15.80
CA ALA A 27 0.77 -15.40 15.17
C ALA A 27 1.29 -16.41 16.21
N LEU A 28 2.07 -15.96 17.20
CA LEU A 28 2.56 -16.79 18.31
C LEU A 28 1.40 -17.35 19.15
N GLN A 29 0.37 -16.54 19.40
CA GLN A 29 -0.83 -16.96 20.13
C GLN A 29 -1.78 -17.83 19.30
N ARG A 30 -1.50 -18.05 18.01
CA ARG A 30 -2.34 -18.79 17.06
C ARG A 30 -3.79 -18.29 17.01
N LYS A 31 -4.00 -17.00 17.25
CA LYS A 31 -5.30 -16.32 17.20
C LYS A 31 -5.31 -15.32 16.04
N MET A 32 -6.50 -15.05 15.49
CA MET A 32 -6.65 -13.98 14.52
C MET A 32 -6.26 -12.64 15.16
N PRO A 33 -5.28 -11.91 14.63
CA PRO A 33 -4.76 -10.69 15.25
C PRO A 33 -5.67 -9.48 14.95
N TYR A 34 -6.94 -9.54 15.33
CA TYR A 34 -7.91 -8.46 15.05
C TYR A 34 -7.45 -7.10 15.55
N GLY A 35 -6.83 -7.04 16.73
CA GLY A 35 -6.26 -5.81 17.26
C GLY A 35 -5.12 -5.25 16.41
N ALA A 36 -4.28 -6.12 15.84
CA ALA A 36 -3.22 -5.68 14.93
C ALA A 36 -3.79 -5.13 13.62
N PHE A 37 -4.77 -5.81 13.03
CA PHE A 37 -5.44 -5.33 11.83
C PHE A 37 -6.20 -4.03 12.08
N ALA A 38 -6.92 -3.90 13.20
CA ALA A 38 -7.59 -2.66 13.56
C ALA A 38 -6.60 -1.51 13.69
N PHE A 39 -5.51 -1.73 14.43
CA PHE A 39 -4.44 -0.74 14.61
C PHE A 39 -3.84 -0.32 13.26
N LEU A 40 -3.45 -1.28 12.42
CA LEU A 40 -2.89 -0.99 11.11
C LEU A 40 -3.91 -0.28 10.20
N THR A 41 -5.18 -0.67 10.22
CA THR A 41 -6.24 0.00 9.46
C THR A 41 -6.41 1.45 9.89
N ILE A 42 -6.36 1.75 11.19
CA ILE A 42 -6.37 3.13 11.70
C ILE A 42 -5.16 3.91 11.18
N VAL A 43 -3.96 3.32 11.23
CA VAL A 43 -2.75 3.96 10.68
C VAL A 43 -2.92 4.25 9.19
N VAL A 44 -3.40 3.29 8.39
CA VAL A 44 -3.68 3.50 6.95
C VAL A 44 -4.67 4.64 6.72
N MET A 45 -5.75 4.69 7.51
CA MET A 45 -6.71 5.78 7.43
C MET A 45 -6.04 7.10 7.72
N ILE A 46 -5.26 7.23 8.79
CA ILE A 46 -4.55 8.47 9.12
C ILE A 46 -3.64 8.90 7.97
N VAL A 47 -2.85 7.96 7.42
CA VAL A 47 -1.95 8.23 6.27
C VAL A 47 -2.73 8.76 5.06
N ASN A 48 -3.82 8.09 4.70
CA ASN A 48 -4.59 8.44 3.51
C ASN A 48 -5.48 9.68 3.71
N LEU A 49 -5.95 9.94 4.93
CA LEU A 49 -6.71 11.15 5.27
C LEU A 49 -5.87 12.42 5.08
N GLN A 50 -4.54 12.35 5.21
CA GLN A 50 -3.69 13.51 4.97
C GLN A 50 -3.79 14.03 3.54
N TYR A 51 -4.00 13.14 2.55
CA TYR A 51 -4.20 13.50 1.15
C TYR A 51 -5.42 14.39 0.91
N GLY A 52 -6.42 14.40 1.79
CA GLY A 52 -7.59 15.26 1.62
C GLY A 52 -7.83 16.30 2.71
N LEU A 53 -7.17 16.20 3.87
CA LEU A 53 -7.43 17.10 5.01
C LEU A 53 -6.34 18.14 5.28
N VAL A 54 -5.08 17.89 4.88
CA VAL A 54 -3.92 18.65 5.39
C VAL A 54 -3.15 19.40 4.29
N GLY A 55 -3.35 19.02 3.04
CA GLY A 55 -2.67 19.66 1.91
C GLY A 55 -3.14 19.12 0.57
N ASP A 56 -2.57 19.68 -0.49
CA ASP A 56 -2.71 19.17 -1.84
C ASP A 56 -1.81 17.93 -2.06
N ALA A 57 -2.05 17.22 -3.16
CA ALA A 57 -1.31 16.00 -3.49
C ALA A 57 0.21 16.20 -3.49
N PRO A 58 0.79 17.26 -4.08
CA PRO A 58 2.24 17.50 -4.03
C PRO A 58 2.82 17.57 -2.62
N LYS A 59 2.20 18.31 -1.71
CA LYS A 59 2.66 18.41 -0.31
C LYS A 59 2.64 17.05 0.38
N GLN A 60 1.60 16.26 0.13
CA GLN A 60 1.42 14.95 0.76
C GLN A 60 2.35 13.89 0.16
N ILE A 61 2.67 14.03 -1.13
CA ILE A 61 3.72 13.25 -1.76
C ILE A 61 5.08 13.59 -1.13
N ALA A 62 5.40 14.87 -0.91
CA ALA A 62 6.65 15.26 -0.28
C ALA A 62 6.79 14.72 1.16
N TRP A 63 5.73 14.77 1.97
CA TRP A 63 5.71 14.11 3.29
C TRP A 63 5.91 12.59 3.15
N PHE A 64 5.24 11.96 2.19
CA PHE A 64 5.34 10.52 1.97
C PHE A 64 6.74 10.09 1.50
N THR A 65 7.40 10.89 0.66
CA THR A 65 8.79 10.68 0.21
C THR A 65 9.76 10.67 1.37
N ALA A 66 9.57 11.53 2.38
CA ALA A 66 10.44 11.60 3.55
C ALA A 66 10.52 10.26 4.33
N ILE A 67 9.51 9.39 4.22
CA ILE A 67 9.53 8.03 4.78
C ILE A 67 10.56 7.13 4.09
N TYR A 68 10.89 7.38 2.82
CA TYR A 68 11.86 6.59 2.06
C TYR A 68 13.24 7.24 2.03
N ASP A 69 13.31 8.56 2.16
CA ASP A 69 14.58 9.28 2.24
C ASP A 69 15.41 8.83 3.45
N PHE A 70 14.78 8.58 4.61
CA PHE A 70 15.51 8.18 5.81
C PHE A 70 16.35 6.92 5.62
N PRO A 71 15.80 5.74 5.26
CA PRO A 71 16.63 4.56 5.03
C PRO A 71 17.55 4.73 3.83
N LEU A 72 17.14 5.45 2.79
CA LEU A 72 17.98 5.69 1.61
C LEU A 72 19.30 6.35 1.99
N ASN A 73 19.23 7.38 2.84
CA ASN A 73 20.39 8.17 3.24
C ASN A 73 21.28 7.47 4.29
N LEU A 74 20.92 6.27 4.76
CA LEU A 74 21.77 5.49 5.64
C LEU A 74 23.04 5.00 4.91
N GLY A 75 24.20 5.41 5.43
CA GLY A 75 25.51 4.97 4.93
C GLY A 75 25.92 5.56 3.58
N LEU A 76 25.29 6.65 3.13
CA LEU A 76 25.67 7.34 1.88
C LEU A 76 26.90 8.25 1.99
N SER A 77 27.35 8.59 3.20
CA SER A 77 28.50 9.47 3.43
C SER A 77 29.83 8.95 2.86
N ALA A 78 29.89 7.67 2.45
CA ALA A 78 31.07 7.02 1.90
C ALA A 78 31.00 6.76 0.38
N MET A 79 29.94 7.19 -0.31
CA MET A 79 29.66 6.81 -1.70
C MET A 79 29.72 8.02 -2.64
N SER A 80 30.27 7.83 -3.83
CA SER A 80 30.24 8.86 -4.87
C SER A 80 28.82 8.96 -5.45
N ALA A 81 28.39 10.17 -5.83
CA ALA A 81 27.08 10.39 -6.43
C ALA A 81 26.94 9.68 -7.79
N GLU A 82 28.05 9.45 -8.48
CA GLU A 82 28.13 8.79 -9.79
C GLU A 82 27.76 7.30 -9.71
N ASP A 83 27.94 6.66 -8.55
CA ASP A 83 27.61 5.26 -8.34
C ASP A 83 26.12 5.04 -8.02
N LEU A 84 25.33 6.09 -7.78
CA LEU A 84 23.98 6.02 -7.22
C LEU A 84 22.90 6.32 -8.28
N ASN A 85 22.80 5.51 -9.32
CA ASN A 85 21.82 5.72 -10.42
C ASN A 85 20.33 5.68 -10.00
N GLY A 86 20.01 5.20 -8.80
CA GLY A 86 18.64 5.15 -8.26
C GLY A 86 18.22 6.40 -7.47
N VAL A 87 19.11 7.38 -7.31
CA VAL A 87 18.86 8.57 -6.50
C VAL A 87 19.21 9.85 -7.24
N GLN A 88 18.67 10.97 -6.76
CA GLN A 88 18.97 12.31 -7.23
C GLN A 88 19.39 13.18 -6.03
N PRO A 89 20.45 14.02 -6.16
CA PRO A 89 20.85 14.94 -5.09
C PRO A 89 19.81 16.04 -4.87
N CYS A 90 19.53 16.37 -3.62
CA CYS A 90 18.50 17.36 -3.25
C CYS A 90 18.77 18.76 -3.86
N ALA A 91 20.05 19.15 -3.98
CA ALA A 91 20.45 20.43 -4.53
C ALA A 91 20.21 20.60 -6.05
N SER A 92 19.91 19.51 -6.76
CA SER A 92 19.64 19.54 -8.21
C SER A 92 18.18 19.83 -8.56
N VAL A 93 17.28 19.92 -7.57
CA VAL A 93 15.90 20.36 -7.79
C VAL A 93 15.89 21.89 -7.70
N GLU A 94 16.07 22.53 -8.85
CA GLU A 94 15.96 23.98 -9.13
C GLU A 94 15.69 24.87 -7.90
N GLY A 95 16.75 25.37 -7.27
CA GLY A 95 16.65 26.52 -6.37
C GLY A 95 15.72 26.35 -5.15
N ARG A 96 15.80 25.23 -4.41
CA ARG A 96 15.45 25.10 -2.97
C ARG A 96 14.06 25.57 -2.46
N VAL A 97 13.11 25.95 -3.32
CA VAL A 97 11.75 26.37 -2.90
C VAL A 97 10.69 25.28 -3.15
N ASP A 98 11.04 24.24 -3.90
CA ASP A 98 10.11 23.22 -4.38
C ASP A 98 10.60 21.79 -4.08
N THR A 99 10.83 21.49 -2.80
CA THR A 99 11.41 20.20 -2.38
C THR A 99 10.41 19.04 -2.59
N CYS A 100 10.91 17.91 -3.11
CA CYS A 100 10.14 16.66 -3.24
C CYS A 100 10.09 15.85 -1.92
N SER A 101 10.59 16.43 -0.82
CA SER A 101 10.56 15.90 0.54
C SER A 101 10.27 17.03 1.52
N GLU A 102 9.60 16.71 2.63
CA GLU A 102 9.28 17.70 3.67
C GLU A 102 10.48 18.00 4.59
N LEU A 103 11.46 17.09 4.66
CA LEU A 103 12.65 17.25 5.49
C LEU A 103 13.85 17.68 4.64
N ASP A 104 14.42 18.85 4.95
CA ASP A 104 15.45 19.52 4.16
C ASP A 104 16.89 19.02 4.41
N TRP A 105 17.08 18.20 5.44
CA TRP A 105 18.37 17.65 5.84
C TRP A 105 18.82 16.40 5.08
N PHE A 106 17.99 15.86 4.17
CA PHE A 106 18.38 14.71 3.36
C PHE A 106 19.29 15.16 2.21
N SER A 107 20.27 14.32 1.86
CA SER A 107 21.22 14.63 0.78
C SER A 107 20.74 14.10 -0.58
N TYR A 108 19.96 13.03 -0.56
CA TYR A 108 19.45 12.36 -1.75
C TYR A 108 17.98 11.98 -1.62
N HIS A 109 17.30 11.95 -2.77
CA HIS A 109 15.94 11.45 -2.93
C HIS A 109 15.91 10.26 -3.89
N PRO A 110 15.01 9.27 -3.71
CA PRO A 110 14.79 8.25 -4.71
C PRO A 110 14.30 8.84 -6.03
N ASN A 111 14.83 8.40 -7.17
CA ASN A 111 14.42 8.93 -8.49
C ASN A 111 12.92 8.78 -8.75
N TRP A 112 12.34 7.62 -8.38
CA TRP A 112 10.91 7.41 -8.52
C TRP A 112 10.09 8.43 -7.70
N ALA A 113 10.58 8.85 -6.52
CA ALA A 113 9.83 9.77 -5.67
C ALA A 113 9.85 11.19 -6.24
N VAL A 114 10.98 11.59 -6.83
CA VAL A 114 11.13 12.87 -7.52
C VAL A 114 10.21 12.93 -8.74
N ASP A 115 10.20 11.89 -9.56
CA ASP A 115 9.32 11.82 -10.74
C ASP A 115 7.85 11.75 -10.33
N PHE A 116 7.51 11.03 -9.26
CA PHE A 116 6.15 11.01 -8.70
C PHE A 116 5.71 12.41 -8.28
N TYR A 117 6.54 13.13 -7.53
CA TYR A 117 6.26 14.50 -7.13
C TYR A 117 6.04 15.42 -8.34
N LYS A 118 6.97 15.43 -9.30
CA LYS A 118 6.88 16.27 -10.51
C LYS A 118 5.60 15.98 -11.30
N ARG A 119 5.26 14.69 -11.46
CA ARG A 119 4.08 14.23 -12.19
C ARG A 119 2.79 14.81 -11.60
N PHE A 120 2.64 14.85 -10.27
CA PHE A 120 1.43 15.36 -9.63
C PHE A 120 1.42 16.87 -9.40
N LYS A 121 2.60 17.47 -9.30
CA LYS A 121 2.74 18.93 -9.17
C LYS A 121 2.49 19.65 -10.49
N HIS A 122 3.20 19.25 -11.54
CA HIS A 122 3.17 19.93 -12.83
C HIS A 122 2.21 19.28 -13.82
N GLY A 123 1.71 18.08 -13.53
CA GLY A 123 0.73 17.40 -14.36
C GLY A 123 -0.66 18.05 -14.32
N PRO A 124 -1.54 17.63 -15.24
CA PRO A 124 -2.90 18.12 -15.32
C PRO A 124 -3.70 17.77 -14.05
N GLU A 125 -4.70 18.60 -13.72
CA GLU A 125 -5.55 18.39 -12.55
C GLU A 125 -6.25 17.02 -12.55
N SER A 126 -6.61 16.52 -13.73
CA SER A 126 -7.21 15.20 -13.89
C SER A 126 -6.36 14.08 -13.29
N LEU A 127 -5.04 14.21 -13.28
CA LEU A 127 -4.15 13.23 -12.67
C LEU A 127 -4.28 13.23 -11.14
N ARG A 128 -4.32 14.43 -10.51
CA ARG A 128 -4.54 14.57 -9.06
C ARG A 128 -5.90 14.02 -8.64
N VAL A 129 -6.94 14.31 -9.43
CA VAL A 129 -8.28 13.74 -9.20
C VAL A 129 -8.25 12.22 -9.26
N GLN A 130 -7.59 11.62 -10.26
CA GLN A 130 -7.45 10.16 -10.35
C GLN A 130 -6.73 9.58 -9.12
N LEU A 131 -5.67 10.22 -8.64
CA LEU A 131 -4.97 9.80 -7.42
C LEU A 131 -5.87 9.89 -6.18
N TYR A 132 -6.63 10.97 -6.01
CA TYR A 132 -7.57 11.06 -4.89
C TYR A 132 -8.66 9.99 -4.95
N VAL A 133 -9.27 9.77 -6.12
CA VAL A 133 -10.27 8.72 -6.30
C VAL A 133 -9.67 7.35 -5.98
N HIS A 134 -8.46 7.05 -6.46
CA HIS A 134 -7.74 5.84 -6.09
C HIS A 134 -7.59 5.70 -4.57
N ILE A 135 -6.97 6.69 -3.91
CA ILE A 135 -6.67 6.66 -2.48
C ILE A 135 -7.95 6.48 -1.65
N TRP A 136 -8.98 7.29 -1.91
CA TRP A 136 -10.21 7.25 -1.12
C TRP A 136 -10.97 5.94 -1.28
N PHE A 137 -11.21 5.49 -2.51
CA PHE A 137 -11.95 4.26 -2.75
C PHE A 137 -11.17 3.02 -2.28
N SER A 138 -9.85 2.98 -2.48
CA SER A 138 -9.02 1.89 -1.92
C SER A 138 -9.00 1.90 -0.39
N THR A 139 -9.03 3.08 0.25
CA THR A 139 -9.13 3.19 1.72
C THR A 139 -10.46 2.65 2.22
N PHE A 140 -11.58 3.07 1.62
CA PHE A 140 -12.90 2.55 1.97
C PHE A 140 -12.98 1.04 1.77
N ALA A 141 -12.46 0.52 0.65
CA ALA A 141 -12.42 -0.91 0.40
C ALA A 141 -11.63 -1.67 1.48
N LEU A 142 -10.46 -1.17 1.89
CA LEU A 142 -9.63 -1.81 2.91
C LEU A 142 -10.29 -1.78 4.30
N VAL A 143 -10.84 -0.63 4.71
CA VAL A 143 -11.54 -0.44 5.99
C VAL A 143 -12.79 -1.31 6.08
N LEU A 144 -13.63 -1.29 5.04
CA LEU A 144 -14.83 -2.13 4.99
C LEU A 144 -14.45 -3.61 4.93
N SER A 145 -13.36 -3.99 4.26
CA SER A 145 -12.86 -5.36 4.27
C SER A 145 -12.44 -5.81 5.67
N PHE A 146 -11.82 -4.94 6.48
CA PHE A 146 -11.56 -5.28 7.88
C PHE A 146 -12.85 -5.63 8.63
N ILE A 147 -13.92 -4.83 8.45
CA ILE A 147 -15.25 -5.09 9.04
C ILE A 147 -15.82 -6.43 8.53
N GLN A 148 -15.64 -6.76 7.25
CA GLN A 148 -16.05 -8.03 6.65
C GLN A 148 -15.36 -9.25 7.28
N PHE A 149 -14.10 -9.10 7.69
CA PHE A 149 -13.30 -10.15 8.33
C PHE A 149 -13.49 -10.23 9.86
N HIS A 150 -14.02 -9.18 10.47
CA HIS A 150 -14.28 -9.14 11.91
C HIS A 150 -15.44 -10.07 12.27
N GLN A 151 -15.10 -11.27 12.75
CA GLN A 151 -16.04 -12.35 13.00
C GLN A 151 -17.19 -12.00 13.98
N PRO A 152 -16.97 -11.25 15.07
CA PRO A 152 -18.05 -10.82 15.94
C PRO A 152 -19.09 -9.97 15.18
N THR A 153 -18.65 -8.96 14.44
CA THR A 153 -19.54 -8.07 13.67
C THR A 153 -20.30 -8.84 12.61
N ARG A 154 -19.62 -9.72 11.86
CA ARG A 154 -20.27 -10.52 10.80
C ARG A 154 -21.39 -11.43 11.33
N ARG A 155 -21.21 -11.99 12.54
CA ARG A 155 -22.22 -12.88 13.16
C ARG A 155 -23.41 -12.09 13.70
N ALA A 156 -23.16 -10.94 14.33
CA ALA A 156 -24.20 -10.12 14.92
C ALA A 156 -25.02 -9.34 13.87
N TYR A 157 -24.41 -8.95 12.75
CA TYR A 157 -25.03 -8.06 11.76
C TYR A 157 -24.91 -8.59 10.31
N PRO A 158 -25.70 -9.62 9.93
CA PRO A 158 -25.62 -10.22 8.59
C PRO A 158 -26.05 -9.26 7.47
N THR A 159 -27.01 -8.38 7.73
CA THR A 159 -27.43 -7.34 6.77
C THR A 159 -26.30 -6.35 6.48
N LEU A 160 -25.57 -5.92 7.53
CA LEU A 160 -24.38 -5.09 7.39
C LEU A 160 -23.31 -5.81 6.59
N HIS A 161 -23.06 -7.10 6.87
CA HIS A 161 -22.10 -7.90 6.12
C HIS A 161 -22.42 -7.92 4.61
N ARG A 162 -23.68 -8.11 4.25
CA ARG A 162 -24.11 -8.13 2.84
C ARG A 162 -23.90 -6.78 2.15
N TRP A 163 -24.42 -5.70 2.74
CA TRP A 163 -24.32 -4.37 2.12
C TRP A 163 -22.88 -3.86 2.05
N SER A 164 -22.09 -4.06 3.11
CA SER A 164 -20.68 -3.69 3.07
C SER A 164 -19.86 -4.57 2.12
N GLY A 165 -20.27 -5.81 1.84
CA GLY A 165 -19.66 -6.63 0.78
C GLY A 165 -19.86 -6.03 -0.63
N TYR A 166 -21.05 -5.51 -0.94
CA TYR A 166 -21.29 -4.79 -2.19
C TYR A 166 -20.46 -3.50 -2.27
N ALA A 167 -20.42 -2.74 -1.16
CA ALA A 167 -19.62 -1.52 -1.09
C ALA A 167 -18.11 -1.79 -1.26
N VAL A 168 -17.56 -2.83 -0.62
CA VAL A 168 -16.17 -3.28 -0.82
C VAL A 168 -15.90 -3.58 -2.28
N THR A 169 -16.79 -4.33 -2.92
CA THR A 169 -16.64 -4.71 -4.33
C THR A 169 -16.60 -3.47 -5.22
N MET A 170 -17.59 -2.59 -5.10
CA MET A 170 -17.65 -1.34 -5.88
C MET A 170 -16.43 -0.44 -5.63
N CYS A 171 -16.07 -0.22 -4.36
CA CYS A 171 -14.93 0.63 -4.03
C CYS A 171 -13.62 0.06 -4.58
N THR A 172 -13.46 -1.27 -4.55
CA THR A 172 -12.29 -1.92 -5.13
C THR A 172 -12.22 -1.72 -6.63
N LEU A 173 -13.32 -1.93 -7.35
CA LEU A 173 -13.34 -1.79 -8.80
C LEU A 173 -13.03 -0.35 -9.24
N ILE A 174 -13.61 0.65 -8.55
CA ILE A 174 -13.32 2.06 -8.82
C ILE A 174 -11.86 2.39 -8.47
N GLY A 175 -11.42 2.03 -7.26
CA GLY A 175 -10.07 2.33 -6.77
C GLY A 175 -8.96 1.67 -7.60
N LEU A 176 -9.13 0.39 -7.97
CA LEU A 176 -8.18 -0.32 -8.85
C LEU A 176 -8.26 0.15 -10.30
N GLY A 177 -9.44 0.54 -10.80
CA GLY A 177 -9.56 1.12 -12.13
C GLY A 177 -8.74 2.42 -12.26
N GLN A 178 -8.81 3.29 -11.25
CA GLN A 178 -7.97 4.50 -11.21
C GLN A 178 -6.49 4.17 -11.00
N ALA A 179 -6.16 3.19 -10.14
CA ALA A 179 -4.78 2.74 -9.96
C ALA A 179 -4.18 2.24 -11.28
N GLN A 180 -4.94 1.42 -12.03
CA GLN A 180 -4.52 0.88 -13.31
C GLN A 180 -4.25 2.00 -14.29
N LYS A 181 -5.16 2.97 -14.40
CA LYS A 181 -4.98 4.12 -15.28
C LYS A 181 -3.71 4.91 -14.94
N LEU A 182 -3.49 5.22 -13.66
CA LEU A 182 -2.26 5.89 -13.19
C LEU A 182 -0.99 5.09 -13.53
N GLY A 183 -1.06 3.76 -13.48
CA GLY A 183 0.04 2.86 -13.84
C GLY A 183 0.27 2.72 -15.35
N LEU A 184 -0.78 2.76 -16.17
CA LEU A 184 -0.66 2.79 -17.64
C LEU A 184 -0.02 4.10 -18.11
N ASP A 185 -0.44 5.21 -17.52
CA ASP A 185 0.06 6.57 -17.78
C ASP A 185 1.50 6.80 -17.25
N SER A 186 2.23 5.74 -16.89
CA SER A 186 3.60 5.80 -16.38
C SER A 186 4.62 5.09 -17.28
N ALA A 187 4.23 4.72 -18.50
CA ALA A 187 5.04 3.97 -19.45
C ALA A 187 6.31 4.73 -19.89
N ASP A 188 6.27 6.05 -19.87
CA ASP A 188 7.32 6.98 -20.29
C ASP A 188 8.27 7.39 -19.17
N ILE A 189 8.04 6.95 -17.93
CA ILE A 189 8.83 7.34 -16.74
C ILE A 189 9.95 6.31 -16.49
N PRO A 190 11.23 6.62 -16.79
CA PRO A 190 12.32 5.64 -16.69
C PRO A 190 12.59 5.18 -15.26
N SER A 191 12.44 6.07 -14.27
CA SER A 191 12.65 5.75 -12.85
C SER A 191 11.64 4.74 -12.29
N TYR A 192 10.51 4.53 -12.97
CA TYR A 192 9.58 3.45 -12.61
C TYR A 192 9.92 2.14 -13.30
N GLY A 193 10.71 2.17 -14.37
CA GLY A 193 11.01 1.03 -15.22
C GLY A 193 10.19 1.00 -16.52
N ALA A 194 9.63 2.13 -16.94
CA ALA A 194 8.91 2.30 -18.21
C ALA A 194 7.83 1.21 -18.42
N ASN A 195 7.79 0.57 -19.59
CA ASN A 195 6.84 -0.51 -19.91
C ASN A 195 6.86 -1.69 -18.93
N PHE A 196 8.01 -1.98 -18.29
CA PHE A 196 8.07 -3.06 -17.32
C PHE A 196 7.27 -2.72 -16.04
N ALA A 197 7.23 -1.45 -15.66
CA ALA A 197 6.36 -0.97 -14.59
C ALA A 197 4.89 -1.18 -14.94
N VAL A 198 4.51 -0.89 -16.20
CA VAL A 198 3.13 -1.06 -16.70
C VAL A 198 2.67 -2.51 -16.55
N TYR A 199 3.50 -3.47 -16.96
CA TYR A 199 3.21 -4.90 -16.78
C TYR A 199 3.09 -5.27 -15.30
N GLY A 200 3.95 -4.72 -14.44
CA GLY A 200 3.86 -4.89 -13.00
C GLY A 200 2.55 -4.36 -12.42
N TRP A 201 2.11 -3.17 -12.82
CA TRP A 201 0.84 -2.58 -12.37
C TRP A 201 -0.35 -3.42 -12.83
N CYS A 202 -0.36 -3.88 -14.08
CA CYS A 202 -1.35 -4.82 -14.59
C CYS A 202 -1.38 -6.11 -13.75
N ALA A 203 -0.21 -6.69 -13.45
CA ALA A 203 -0.11 -7.89 -12.63
C ALA A 203 -0.67 -7.65 -11.22
N MET A 204 -0.32 -6.55 -10.57
CA MET A 204 -0.82 -6.16 -9.26
C MET A 204 -2.35 -6.04 -9.24
N VAL A 205 -2.93 -5.40 -10.24
CA VAL A 205 -4.38 -5.24 -10.37
C VAL A 205 -5.06 -6.58 -10.59
N ILE A 206 -4.57 -7.42 -11.51
CA ILE A 206 -5.10 -8.75 -11.78
C ILE A 206 -5.07 -9.62 -10.51
N GLN A 207 -3.93 -9.64 -9.81
CA GLN A 207 -3.77 -10.42 -8.59
C GLN A 207 -4.65 -9.94 -7.43
N THR A 208 -5.11 -8.68 -7.46
CA THR A 208 -6.03 -8.13 -6.47
C THR A 208 -7.50 -8.36 -6.86
N ILE A 209 -7.85 -8.13 -8.13
CA ILE A 209 -9.24 -8.22 -8.60
C ILE A 209 -9.70 -9.67 -8.83
N ALA A 210 -8.82 -10.56 -9.28
CA ALA A 210 -9.16 -11.97 -9.51
C ALA A 210 -9.72 -12.67 -8.25
N PRO A 211 -9.06 -12.61 -7.07
CA PRO A 211 -9.62 -13.24 -5.87
C PRO A 211 -10.93 -12.57 -5.41
N LEU A 212 -11.12 -11.27 -5.67
CA LEU A 212 -12.40 -10.60 -5.41
C LEU A 212 -13.52 -11.20 -6.26
N LEU A 213 -13.34 -11.22 -7.59
CA LEU A 213 -14.37 -11.70 -8.53
C LEU A 213 -14.69 -13.18 -8.31
N ILE A 214 -13.66 -14.02 -8.13
CA ILE A 214 -13.86 -15.44 -7.85
C ILE A 214 -14.59 -15.64 -6.51
N GLY A 215 -14.23 -14.87 -5.47
CA GLY A 215 -14.93 -14.94 -4.20
C GLY A 215 -16.39 -14.49 -4.29
N VAL A 216 -16.69 -13.42 -5.02
CA VAL A 216 -18.07 -12.96 -5.28
C VAL A 216 -18.86 -14.03 -6.03
N TYR A 217 -18.28 -14.64 -7.07
CA TYR A 217 -18.88 -15.74 -7.80
C TYR A 217 -19.29 -16.90 -6.88
N TYR A 218 -18.40 -17.37 -6.00
CA TYR A 218 -18.74 -18.45 -5.06
C TYR A 218 -19.75 -18.04 -3.99
N ALA A 219 -19.81 -16.75 -3.62
CA ALA A 219 -20.89 -16.25 -2.77
C ALA A 219 -22.26 -16.37 -3.46
N ILE A 220 -22.35 -16.05 -4.75
CA ILE A 220 -23.58 -16.19 -5.54
C ILE A 220 -23.98 -17.67 -5.66
N GLN A 221 -23.01 -18.55 -5.87
CA GLN A 221 -23.21 -20.01 -5.90
C GLN A 221 -23.50 -20.62 -4.52
N LYS A 222 -23.55 -19.81 -3.45
CA LYS A 222 -23.76 -20.23 -2.06
C LYS A 222 -22.67 -21.18 -1.52
N ASP A 223 -21.52 -21.30 -2.17
CA ASP A 223 -20.34 -21.98 -1.62
C ASP A 223 -19.57 -21.04 -0.71
N ILE A 224 -20.06 -20.92 0.52
CA ILE A 224 -19.52 -19.99 1.52
C ILE A 224 -18.10 -20.37 1.95
N LYS A 225 -17.74 -21.66 1.94
CA LYS A 225 -16.39 -22.10 2.32
C LYS A 225 -15.37 -21.63 1.29
N THR A 226 -15.67 -21.80 0.01
CA THR A 226 -14.78 -21.37 -1.06
C THR A 226 -14.75 -19.84 -1.19
N HIS A 227 -15.89 -19.17 -1.04
CA HIS A 227 -15.97 -17.71 -0.94
C HIS A 227 -15.01 -17.17 0.14
N GLN A 228 -15.06 -17.71 1.37
CA GLN A 228 -14.21 -17.24 2.47
C GLN A 228 -12.71 -17.40 2.18
N ARG A 229 -12.30 -18.47 1.50
CA ARG A 229 -10.90 -18.68 1.11
C ARG A 229 -10.44 -17.63 0.10
N TRP A 230 -11.24 -17.36 -0.93
CA TRP A 230 -10.91 -16.34 -1.93
C TRP A 230 -10.94 -14.92 -1.35
N MET A 231 -11.87 -14.63 -0.44
CA MET A 231 -11.88 -13.32 0.24
C MET A 231 -10.65 -13.13 1.12
N ALA A 232 -10.13 -14.20 1.75
CA ALA A 232 -8.89 -14.08 2.52
C ALA A 232 -7.71 -13.72 1.61
N ARG A 233 -7.62 -14.32 0.41
CA ARG A 233 -6.61 -13.96 -0.60
C ARG A 233 -6.77 -12.52 -1.07
N TYR A 234 -8.00 -12.08 -1.35
CA TYR A 234 -8.28 -10.71 -1.73
C TYR A 234 -7.86 -9.71 -0.64
N TYR A 235 -8.19 -10.00 0.63
CA TYR A 235 -7.78 -9.14 1.74
C TYR A 235 -6.26 -9.12 1.92
N GLY A 236 -5.61 -10.28 1.76
CA GLY A 236 -4.16 -10.39 1.67
C GLY A 236 -3.59 -9.56 0.53
N ALA A 237 -4.18 -9.63 -0.66
CA ALA A 237 -3.78 -8.86 -1.82
C ALA A 237 -3.88 -7.34 -1.59
N MET A 238 -4.96 -6.87 -0.96
CA MET A 238 -5.14 -5.45 -0.57
C MET A 238 -4.06 -4.98 0.42
N TRP A 239 -3.75 -5.79 1.44
CA TRP A 239 -2.63 -5.50 2.35
C TRP A 239 -1.28 -5.61 1.65
N GLY A 240 -1.15 -6.50 0.67
CA GLY A 240 0.06 -6.68 -0.13
C GLY A 240 0.36 -5.46 -1.01
N SER A 241 -0.62 -5.04 -1.79
CA SER A 241 -0.52 -3.86 -2.67
C SER A 241 -0.38 -2.56 -1.88
N PHE A 242 -0.90 -2.48 -0.65
CA PHE A 242 -0.72 -1.31 0.20
C PHE A 242 0.54 -1.39 1.08
N LEU A 243 0.57 -2.28 2.07
CA LEU A 243 1.59 -2.30 3.12
C LEU A 243 2.84 -3.06 2.69
N ALA A 244 2.71 -4.27 2.14
CA ALA A 244 3.89 -5.05 1.75
C ALA A 244 4.67 -4.33 0.64
N PHE A 245 3.97 -3.76 -0.34
CA PHE A 245 4.55 -2.86 -1.35
C PHE A 245 5.42 -1.77 -0.72
N ARG A 246 4.90 -1.04 0.28
CA ARG A 246 5.62 0.05 0.96
C ARG A 246 6.81 -0.44 1.78
N VAL A 247 6.66 -1.57 2.47
CA VAL A 247 7.77 -2.19 3.22
C VAL A 247 8.88 -2.65 2.26
N VAL A 248 8.52 -3.24 1.12
CA VAL A 248 9.50 -3.62 0.09
C VAL A 248 10.19 -2.38 -0.48
N MET A 249 9.45 -1.31 -0.79
CA MET A 249 10.04 -0.03 -1.19
C MET A 249 11.04 0.48 -0.14
N LEU A 250 10.68 0.43 1.15
CA LEU A 250 11.53 0.89 2.26
C LEU A 250 12.84 0.11 2.34
N VAL A 251 12.78 -1.22 2.26
CA VAL A 251 13.96 -2.10 2.34
C VAL A 251 14.81 -1.99 1.07
N ALA A 252 14.16 -1.96 -0.10
CA ALA A 252 14.83 -1.83 -1.39
C ALA A 252 15.48 -0.46 -1.58
N ALA A 253 15.04 0.59 -0.86
CA ALA A 253 15.71 1.90 -0.87
C ALA A 253 17.20 1.78 -0.51
N VAL A 254 17.55 0.89 0.41
CA VAL A 254 18.94 0.66 0.82
C VAL A 254 19.67 -0.22 -0.19
N GLY A 255 19.07 -1.35 -0.56
CA GLY A 255 19.72 -2.40 -1.35
C GLY A 255 19.80 -2.13 -2.86
N LEU A 256 18.90 -1.31 -3.40
CA LEU A 256 18.73 -1.09 -4.85
C LEU A 256 18.98 0.36 -5.28
N ARG A 257 19.61 1.18 -4.44
CA ARG A 257 19.99 2.58 -4.73
C ARG A 257 20.91 2.77 -5.95
N HIS A 258 21.53 1.70 -6.43
CA HIS A 258 22.35 1.67 -7.66
C HIS A 258 21.55 1.43 -8.93
N THR A 259 20.26 1.12 -8.80
CA THR A 259 19.40 0.79 -9.92
C THR A 259 18.36 1.89 -10.09
N LEU A 260 18.22 2.40 -11.30
CA LEU A 260 17.30 3.51 -11.60
C LEU A 260 15.85 3.21 -11.19
N SER A 261 15.41 1.97 -11.40
CA SER A 261 14.01 1.55 -11.22
C SER A 261 13.82 0.30 -10.38
N GLY A 262 14.91 -0.34 -9.91
CA GLY A 262 14.82 -1.64 -9.25
C GLY A 262 13.95 -1.61 -7.98
N GLN A 263 14.01 -0.51 -7.21
CA GLN A 263 13.17 -0.31 -6.03
C GLN A 263 11.67 -0.33 -6.37
N ALA A 264 11.24 0.45 -7.38
CA ALA A 264 9.85 0.50 -7.80
C ALA A 264 9.41 -0.86 -8.37
N LEU A 265 10.19 -1.43 -9.29
CA LEU A 265 9.84 -2.69 -9.95
C LEU A 265 9.70 -3.84 -8.95
N ILE A 266 10.65 -4.02 -8.03
CA ILE A 266 10.57 -5.13 -7.07
C ILE A 266 9.34 -4.98 -6.17
N ALA A 267 9.02 -3.76 -5.72
CA ALA A 267 7.84 -3.52 -4.91
C ALA A 267 6.55 -3.82 -5.68
N ILE A 268 6.44 -3.36 -6.93
CA ILE A 268 5.26 -3.58 -7.77
C ILE A 268 4.99 -5.08 -7.96
N TYR A 269 6.02 -5.84 -8.33
CA TYR A 269 5.88 -7.27 -8.64
C TYR A 269 5.72 -8.15 -7.40
N THR A 270 6.24 -7.75 -6.24
CA THR A 270 6.24 -8.60 -5.04
C THR A 270 5.21 -8.22 -3.99
N GLY A 271 4.71 -6.98 -3.97
CA GLY A 271 3.79 -6.50 -2.94
C GLY A 271 2.54 -7.38 -2.80
N THR A 272 1.76 -7.52 -3.88
CA THR A 272 0.53 -8.33 -3.87
C THR A 272 0.77 -9.83 -3.62
N PRO A 273 1.74 -10.49 -4.28
CA PRO A 273 2.05 -11.90 -4.00
C PRO A 273 2.44 -12.16 -2.55
N LEU A 274 3.22 -11.28 -1.93
CA LEU A 274 3.59 -11.40 -0.51
C LEU A 274 2.35 -11.29 0.40
N GLY A 275 1.43 -10.38 0.09
CA GLY A 275 0.18 -10.25 0.82
C GLY A 275 -0.73 -11.48 0.70
N ILE A 276 -0.86 -12.05 -0.50
CA ILE A 276 -1.61 -13.29 -0.74
C ILE A 276 -0.96 -14.45 0.02
N LEU A 277 0.36 -14.58 -0.05
CA LEU A 277 1.12 -15.61 0.67
C LEU A 277 0.90 -15.50 2.19
N ALA A 278 0.95 -14.28 2.74
CA ALA A 278 0.67 -14.04 4.15
C ALA A 278 -0.76 -14.47 4.52
N ALA A 279 -1.76 -14.21 3.67
CA ALA A 279 -3.13 -14.66 3.90
C ALA A 279 -3.28 -16.19 3.85
N GLU A 280 -2.58 -16.87 2.94
CA GLU A 280 -2.55 -18.34 2.88
C GLU A 280 -2.02 -18.95 4.18
N VAL A 281 -0.90 -18.41 4.68
CA VAL A 281 -0.22 -18.92 5.87
C VAL A 281 -1.01 -18.58 7.15
N CYS A 282 -1.51 -17.36 7.27
CA CYS A 282 -2.06 -16.85 8.53
C CYS A 282 -3.58 -17.02 8.63
N MET A 283 -4.33 -16.76 7.56
CA MET A 283 -5.79 -16.70 7.61
C MET A 283 -6.44 -18.01 7.16
N ILE A 284 -6.03 -18.55 6.01
CA ILE A 284 -6.67 -19.75 5.43
C ILE A 284 -6.40 -20.98 6.30
N ARG A 285 -5.17 -21.16 6.79
CA ARG A 285 -4.85 -22.24 7.74
C ARG A 285 -5.67 -22.15 9.03
N ALA A 286 -5.93 -20.95 9.53
CA ALA A 286 -6.77 -20.74 10.71
C ALA A 286 -8.25 -21.09 10.44
N LEU A 287 -8.78 -20.70 9.27
CA LEU A 287 -10.14 -21.06 8.84
C LEU A 287 -10.33 -22.58 8.71
N VAL A 288 -9.37 -23.27 8.10
CA VAL A 288 -9.41 -24.74 7.94
C VAL A 288 -9.41 -25.43 9.32
N ARG A 289 -8.51 -25.04 10.22
CA ARG A 289 -8.43 -25.61 11.58
C ARG A 289 -9.69 -25.39 12.41
N ALA A 290 -10.30 -24.21 12.31
CA ALA A 290 -11.55 -23.93 13.02
C ALA A 290 -12.68 -24.86 12.57
N SER A 291 -12.74 -25.19 11.27
CA SER A 291 -13.77 -26.11 10.74
C SER A 291 -13.59 -27.56 11.20
N SER A 292 -12.35 -28.05 11.35
CA SER A 292 -12.11 -29.42 11.84
C SER A 292 -12.36 -29.58 13.33
N SER A 293 -12.16 -28.53 14.14
CA SER A 293 -12.44 -28.59 15.58
C SER A 293 -13.92 -28.73 15.93
N LYS A 294 -14.83 -28.27 15.06
CA LYS A 294 -16.29 -28.35 15.26
C LYS A 294 -16.90 -29.68 14.81
N ALA A 295 -16.13 -30.52 14.13
CA ALA A 295 -16.56 -31.82 13.65
C ALA A 295 -16.21 -32.96 14.61
N LYS A 296 -15.60 -32.64 15.75
CA LYS A 296 -15.34 -33.54 16.88
C LYS A 296 -16.24 -33.11 18.04
#